data_AF-A0A5C7I2D1-F1
#
_entry.id   AF-A0A5C7I2D1-F1
#
_cell.length_a   1.000
_cell.length_b   1.000
_cell.length_c   1.000
_cell.angle_alpha   90.00
_cell.angle_beta   90.00
_cell.angle_gamma   90.00
#
_symmetry.space_group_name_H-M   'P 1'
#
loop_
_entity.id
_entity.type
_entity.pdbx_description
1 polymer ?
#
loop_
_entity_poly.entity_id
_entity_poly.type
_entity_poly.pdbx_seq_one_letter_code
_entity_poly.pdbx_strand_id
1 'polypeptide(L)'
;MTEEERDVKYGAEFVPSSEESYTVIIQKARKVGLNEEAVVCDGFKIGEAGKVVLTIENPTSKKKLFYRLKTKPNSSACQTLCC
;
A
#
# COMPACT_ATOMS: atom_id res chain seq x y z
N MET A 1 -1.27 -32.23 -3.74
CA MET A 1 -0.78 -31.63 -4.99
C MET A 1 -1.18 -30.16 -4.96
N THR A 2 -0.21 -29.34 -4.55
CA THR A 2 -0.10 -27.88 -4.69
C THR A 2 -1.29 -27.01 -4.26
N GLU A 3 -1.38 -26.75 -2.94
CA GLU A 3 -1.85 -25.45 -2.41
C GLU A 3 -0.77 -24.39 -2.70
N GLU A 4 -0.52 -24.14 -3.97
CA GLU A 4 0.40 -23.10 -4.41
C GLU A 4 -0.41 -22.00 -5.11
N GLU A 5 -0.17 -20.79 -4.64
CA GLU A 5 -0.28 -19.52 -5.35
C GLU A 5 -1.68 -19.03 -5.78
N ARG A 6 -2.31 -18.32 -4.84
CA ARG A 6 -3.03 -17.08 -5.20
C ARG A 6 -2.31 -15.89 -4.58
N ASP A 7 -1.04 -15.76 -4.93
CA ASP A 7 -0.14 -14.73 -4.45
C ASP A 7 -0.42 -13.42 -5.19
N VAL A 8 -1.09 -12.51 -4.48
CA VAL A 8 -1.17 -11.12 -4.90
C VAL A 8 -0.05 -10.39 -4.19
N LYS A 9 0.77 -9.64 -4.92
CA LYS A 9 1.76 -8.76 -4.29
C LYS A 9 1.17 -7.37 -4.15
N TYR A 10 1.31 -6.82 -2.96
CA TYR A 10 0.91 -5.46 -2.67
C TYR A 10 2.12 -4.68 -2.14
N GLY A 11 2.36 -3.50 -2.70
CA GLY A 11 3.33 -2.52 -2.23
C GLY A 11 2.77 -1.10 -2.30
N ALA A 12 3.28 -0.22 -1.43
CA ALA A 12 2.93 1.19 -1.43
C ALA A 12 4.13 2.07 -1.07
N GLU A 13 4.27 3.17 -1.79
CA GLU A 13 5.32 4.17 -1.57
C GLU A 13 4.76 5.59 -1.72
N PHE A 14 5.31 6.53 -0.95
CA PHE A 14 5.03 7.94 -1.07
C PHE A 14 6.22 8.64 -1.70
N VAL A 15 5.97 9.32 -2.81
CA VAL A 15 6.95 10.13 -3.54
C VAL A 15 6.61 11.60 -3.30
N PRO A 16 7.42 12.33 -2.51
CA PRO A 16 7.27 13.77 -2.34
C PRO A 16 7.40 14.51 -3.69
N SER A 17 6.76 15.67 -3.81
CA SER A 17 6.92 16.54 -4.97
C SER A 17 8.22 17.36 -4.93
N SER A 18 8.83 17.49 -3.75
CA SER A 18 10.12 18.18 -3.58
C SER A 18 11.27 17.30 -4.07
N GLU A 19 12.11 17.82 -4.97
CA GLU A 19 13.28 17.11 -5.51
C GLU A 19 14.37 16.81 -4.46
N GLU A 20 14.32 17.49 -3.32
CA GLU A 20 15.26 17.32 -2.20
C GLU A 20 14.80 16.28 -1.16
N SER A 21 13.59 15.72 -1.33
CA SER A 21 12.98 14.80 -0.37
C SER A 21 13.06 13.34 -0.82
N TYR A 22 13.07 12.42 0.15
CA TYR A 22 13.19 10.98 -0.12
C TYR A 22 11.83 10.28 -0.26
N THR A 23 11.81 9.23 -1.08
CA THR A 23 10.64 8.35 -1.18
C THR A 23 10.47 7.56 0.11
N VAL A 24 9.27 7.58 0.67
CA VAL A 24 8.93 6.85 1.90
C VAL A 24 8.23 5.56 1.52
N ILE A 25 8.81 4.42 1.88
CA ILE A 25 8.17 3.12 1.71
C ILE A 25 7.08 3.00 2.78
N ILE A 26 5.81 3.12 2.36
CA ILE A 26 4.66 2.95 3.26
C ILE A 26 4.48 1.47 3.55
N GLN A 27 4.51 0.64 2.52
CA GLN A 27 4.37 -0.79 2.63
C GLN A 27 5.30 -1.48 1.65
N LYS A 28 6.20 -2.32 2.17
CA LYS A 28 7.10 -3.12 1.35
C LYS A 28 6.29 -4.12 0.52
N ALA A 29 6.59 -4.22 -0.76
CA ALA A 29 5.98 -5.19 -1.66
C ALA A 29 6.12 -6.61 -1.08
N ARG A 30 4.99 -7.20 -0.65
CA ARG A 30 4.95 -8.55 -0.11
C ARG A 30 3.84 -9.37 -0.77
N LYS A 31 4.07 -10.67 -0.89
CA LYS A 31 3.04 -11.64 -1.26
C LYS A 31 2.05 -11.73 -0.09
N VAL A 32 0.78 -11.46 -0.36
CA VAL A 32 -0.30 -11.60 0.62
C VAL A 32 -1.06 -12.88 0.30
N GLY A 33 -0.94 -13.86 1.19
CA GLY A 33 -1.62 -15.15 1.09
C GLY A 33 -3.10 -15.07 1.46
N LEU A 34 -3.87 -16.10 1.14
CA LEU A 34 -5.29 -16.22 1.53
C LEU A 34 -5.48 -16.41 3.06
N ASN A 35 -4.41 -16.82 3.76
CA ASN A 35 -4.38 -17.10 5.20
C ASN A 35 -3.76 -15.98 6.05
N GLU A 36 -3.13 -14.99 5.43
CA GLU A 36 -2.73 -13.77 6.15
C GLU A 36 -3.94 -12.84 6.21
N GLU A 37 -4.12 -12.12 7.33
CA GLU A 37 -5.22 -11.17 7.52
C GLU A 37 -5.51 -10.42 6.22
N ALA A 38 -6.71 -10.65 5.68
CA ALA A 38 -7.10 -10.29 4.31
C ALA A 38 -7.12 -8.78 4.02
N VAL A 39 -6.66 -7.96 4.97
CA VAL A 39 -6.55 -6.51 4.90
C VAL A 39 -5.21 -6.11 5.50
N VAL A 40 -4.35 -5.50 4.70
CA VAL A 40 -3.12 -4.86 5.18
C VAL A 40 -3.38 -3.37 5.32
N CYS A 41 -3.27 -2.85 6.54
CA CYS A 41 -3.46 -1.44 6.86
C CYS A 41 -2.17 -0.83 7.41
N ASP A 42 -1.67 0.20 6.74
CA ASP A 42 -0.51 0.97 7.19
C ASP A 42 -0.88 2.45 7.38
N GLY A 43 -0.25 3.07 8.38
CA GLY A 43 -0.40 4.48 8.70
C GLY A 43 0.91 5.21 8.49
N PHE A 44 0.89 6.28 7.71
CA PHE A 44 2.08 7.10 7.45
C PHE A 44 1.78 8.57 7.64
N LYS A 45 2.81 9.34 8.01
CA LYS A 45 2.73 10.80 8.14
C LYS A 45 3.53 11.40 7.00
N ILE A 46 2.96 12.41 6.37
CA ILE A 46 3.65 13.21 5.35
C ILE A 46 3.57 14.68 5.72
N GLY A 47 4.73 15.34 5.73
CA GLY A 47 4.88 16.76 6.01
C GLY A 47 4.85 17.63 4.75
N GLU A 48 4.79 17.01 3.57
CA GLU A 48 4.96 17.67 2.28
C GLU A 48 3.93 17.18 1.27
N ALA A 49 3.68 17.98 0.23
CA ALA A 49 2.86 17.56 -0.90
C ALA A 49 3.59 16.50 -1.72
N GLY A 50 2.85 15.52 -2.23
CA GLY A 50 3.40 14.43 -3.03
C GLY A 50 2.32 13.48 -3.52
N LYS A 51 2.76 12.34 -4.06
CA LYS A 51 1.88 11.29 -4.58
C LYS A 51 2.11 9.97 -3.85
N VAL A 52 1.04 9.20 -3.69
CA VAL A 52 1.10 7.82 -3.21
C VAL A 52 1.02 6.91 -4.43
N VAL A 53 1.99 6.00 -4.57
CA VAL A 53 2.03 4.98 -5.62
C VAL A 53 1.67 3.65 -4.98
N LEU A 54 0.54 3.06 -5.40
CA LEU A 54 0.16 1.69 -5.07
C LEU A 54 0.60 0.76 -6.20
N THR A 55 1.29 -0.32 -5.84
CA THR A 55 1.67 -1.39 -6.77
C THR A 55 0.94 -2.66 -6.38
N ILE A 56 0.12 -3.17 -7.30
CA ILE A 56 -0.66 -4.38 -7.12
C ILE A 56 -0.34 -5.33 -8.27
N GLU A 57 0.33 -6.44 -7.97
CA GLU A 57 0.57 -7.51 -8.93
C GLU A 57 -0.41 -8.65 -8.66
N ASN A 58 -1.35 -8.86 -9.57
CA ASN A 58 -2.36 -9.92 -9.48
C ASN A 58 -2.20 -10.91 -10.66
N PRO A 59 -1.27 -11.87 -10.56
CA PRO A 59 -0.96 -12.80 -11.65
C PRO A 59 -2.11 -13.74 -12.00
N THR A 60 -3.05 -13.96 -11.07
CA THR A 60 -4.12 -14.95 -11.27
C THR A 60 -5.46 -14.36 -11.71
N SER A 61 -5.60 -13.02 -11.80
CA SER A 61 -6.76 -12.19 -12.25
C SER A 61 -8.18 -12.60 -11.77
N LYS A 62 -8.31 -13.66 -10.97
CA LYS A 62 -9.58 -14.26 -10.49
C LYS A 62 -10.09 -13.63 -9.20
N LYS A 63 -9.31 -12.74 -8.58
CA LYS A 63 -9.64 -12.06 -7.32
C LYS A 63 -9.87 -10.56 -7.57
N LYS A 64 -10.95 -10.03 -6.98
CA LYS A 64 -11.18 -8.58 -6.85
C LYS A 64 -10.41 -8.07 -5.63
N LEU A 65 -9.70 -6.96 -5.81
CA LEU A 65 -8.90 -6.31 -4.77
C LEU A 65 -9.52 -4.95 -4.47
N PHE A 66 -9.55 -4.57 -3.20
CA PHE A 66 -10.10 -3.30 -2.75
C PHE A 66 -9.02 -2.54 -2.01
N TYR A 67 -8.91 -1.25 -2.27
CA TYR A 67 -8.04 -0.38 -1.50
C TYR A 67 -8.85 0.77 -0.91
N ARG A 68 -8.39 1.29 0.23
CA ARG A 68 -8.95 2.45 0.90
C ARG A 68 -7.83 3.33 1.41
N LEU A 69 -7.72 4.52 0.84
CA LEU A 69 -6.89 5.60 1.38
C LEU A 69 -7.77 6.58 2.16
N LYS A 70 -7.39 6.90 3.39
CA LYS A 70 -8.04 7.89 4.24
C LYS A 70 -7.03 8.94 4.69
N THR A 71 -7.28 10.19 4.35
CA THR A 71 -6.48 11.33 4.80
C THR A 71 -7.18 12.03 5.97
N LYS A 72 -6.44 12.35 7.04
CA LYS A 72 -6.94 13.18 8.15
C LYS A 72 -6.22 14.54 8.10
N PRO A 73 -6.94 15.68 8.02
CA PRO A 73 -6.34 17.00 7.88
C PRO A 73 -5.84 17.62 9.22
N ASN A 74 -5.42 16.81 10.19
CA ASN A 74 -4.86 17.32 11.44
C ASN A 74 -3.42 17.82 11.25
N SER A 75 -2.93 18.69 12.14
CA SER A 75 -1.64 19.40 12.10
C SER A 75 -0.37 18.54 11.87
N SER A 76 -0.52 17.21 11.94
CA SER A 76 0.36 16.24 11.29
C SER A 76 -0.53 15.31 10.47
N ALA A 77 -0.53 15.45 9.14
CA ALA A 77 -1.45 14.72 8.28
C ALA A 77 -1.14 13.22 8.34
N CYS A 78 -1.84 12.50 9.22
CA CYS A 78 -1.79 11.05 9.29
C CYS A 78 -2.68 10.49 8.18
N GLN A 79 -2.07 9.77 7.25
CA GLN A 79 -2.76 9.05 6.21
C GLN A 79 -2.80 7.56 6.56
N THR A 80 -3.92 6.91 6.27
CA THR A 80 -4.10 5.48 6.49
C THR A 80 -4.46 4.83 5.16
N LEU A 81 -3.71 3.80 4.79
CA LEU A 81 -3.89 3.04 3.56
C LEU A 81 -4.15 1.59 3.92
N CYS A 82 -5.33 1.10 3.56
CA CYS A 82 -5.75 -0.29 3.76
C CYS A 82 -5.99 -0.97 2.42
N CYS A 83 -5.52 -2.20 2.22
CA CYS A 83 -5.62 -2.97 0.98
C CYS A 83 -5.89 -4.44 1.22
#